data_AF-A0A0R3MN58-F1
#
_entry.id   AF-A0A0R3MN58-F1
#
_cell.length_a   1.000
_cell.length_b   1.000
_cell.length_c   1.000
_cell.angle_alpha   90.00
_cell.angle_beta   90.00
_cell.angle_gamma   90.00
#
_symmetry.space_group_name_H-M   'P 1'
#
loop_
_entity.id
_entity.type
_entity.pdbx_description
1 polymer ?
#
loop_
_entity_poly.entity_id
_entity_poly.type
_entity_poly.pdbx_seq_one_letter_code
_entity_poly.pdbx_strand_id
1 'polypeptide(L)'
;MQDGPAGAFFVMGPKGAELKIISSGLDFEYRWEHVSVSTERRTPNWAEMCFVKDLFWREDECVVEFHPPKASYVDCHPFCLHLWRPIGVEFPMSPSILVGPRRDP
;
A
#
# COMPACT_ATOMS: atom_id res chain seq x y z
N MET A 1 1.32 -6.55 18.67
CA MET A 1 2.28 -6.22 17.58
C MET A 1 2.17 -7.36 16.61
N GLN A 2 1.52 -7.15 15.46
CA GLN A 2 1.53 -8.14 14.41
C GLN A 2 1.88 -7.35 13.15
N ASP A 3 3.16 -7.40 12.82
CA ASP A 3 3.67 -6.82 11.58
C ASP A 3 3.22 -7.74 10.42
N GLY A 4 2.94 -7.15 9.26
CA GLY A 4 2.52 -7.92 8.08
C GLY A 4 3.55 -8.98 7.68
N PRO A 5 3.13 -10.18 7.26
CA PRO A 5 4.05 -11.25 6.90
C PRO A 5 4.85 -10.91 5.64
N ALA A 6 6.16 -11.17 5.65
CA ALA A 6 6.98 -11.11 4.45
C ALA A 6 6.72 -12.31 3.53
N GLY A 7 6.71 -12.10 2.21
CA GLY A 7 6.56 -13.17 1.23
C GLY A 7 5.82 -12.77 -0.04
N ALA A 8 5.51 -13.79 -0.85
CA ALA A 8 4.67 -13.66 -2.04
C ALA A 8 3.35 -14.39 -1.82
N PHE A 9 2.24 -13.73 -2.13
CA PHE A 9 0.89 -14.22 -1.90
C PHE A 9 0.05 -14.06 -3.16
N PHE A 10 -0.90 -14.98 -3.35
CA PHE A 10 -1.88 -14.95 -4.43
C PHE A 10 -3.26 -15.02 -3.79
N VAL A 11 -4.06 -13.97 -3.97
CA VAL A 11 -5.35 -13.83 -3.28
C VAL A 11 -6.40 -13.36 -4.27
N MET A 12 -7.60 -13.93 -4.21
CA MET A 12 -8.73 -13.40 -4.97
C MET A 12 -9.18 -12.07 -4.40
N GLY A 13 -9.04 -11.01 -5.19
CA GLY A 13 -9.45 -9.66 -4.83
C GLY A 13 -10.97 -9.50 -4.80
N PRO A 14 -11.49 -8.49 -4.06
CA PRO A 14 -12.92 -8.25 -3.88
C PRO A 14 -13.67 -7.85 -5.17
N LYS A 15 -12.93 -7.61 -6.26
CA LYS A 15 -13.48 -7.26 -7.59
C LYS A 15 -13.20 -8.31 -8.65
N GLY A 16 -12.91 -9.55 -8.23
CA GLY A 16 -12.88 -10.72 -9.11
C GLY A 16 -11.60 -10.89 -9.93
N ALA A 17 -10.53 -10.16 -9.62
CA ALA A 17 -9.20 -10.42 -10.16
C ALA A 17 -8.33 -11.14 -9.12
N GLU A 18 -7.47 -12.04 -9.57
CA GLU A 18 -6.38 -12.55 -8.74
C GLU A 18 -5.34 -11.45 -8.54
N LEU A 19 -4.96 -11.22 -7.29
CA LEU A 19 -3.94 -10.26 -6.89
C LEU A 19 -2.66 -11.03 -6.57
N LYS A 20 -1.58 -10.67 -7.25
CA LYS A 20 -0.22 -11.07 -6.85
C LYS A 20 0.32 -10.00 -5.91
N ILE A 21 0.64 -10.40 -4.69
CA ILE A 21 1.09 -9.51 -3.63
C ILE A 21 2.51 -9.91 -3.23
N ILE A 22 3.44 -8.95 -3.16
CA ILE A 22 4.78 -9.17 -2.61
C ILE A 22 4.94 -8.23 -1.42
N SER A 23 5.26 -8.77 -0.25
CA SER A 23 5.57 -7.99 0.94
C SER A 23 7.00 -8.23 1.39
N SER A 24 7.73 -7.16 1.69
CA SER A 24 9.03 -7.24 2.34
C SER A 24 8.93 -7.51 3.85
N GLY A 25 7.73 -7.39 4.44
CA GLY A 25 7.56 -7.29 5.89
C GLY A 25 8.30 -6.06 6.46
N LEU A 26 8.72 -6.17 7.72
CA LEU A 26 9.56 -5.16 8.36
C LEU A 26 10.96 -5.12 7.74
N ASP A 27 11.26 -4.04 7.03
CA ASP A 27 12.60 -3.76 6.54
C ASP A 27 13.33 -2.79 7.49
N PHE A 28 14.23 -3.33 8.32
CA PHE A 28 15.02 -2.52 9.25
C PHE A 28 16.17 -1.76 8.57
N GLU A 29 16.61 -2.20 7.38
CA GLU A 29 17.69 -1.54 6.63
C GLU A 29 17.17 -0.23 6.03
N TYR A 30 16.04 -0.31 5.32
CA TYR A 30 15.45 0.85 4.66
C TYR A 30 14.43 1.60 5.53
N ARG A 31 13.99 1.01 6.65
CA ARG A 31 13.04 1.59 7.60
C ARG A 31 11.65 1.84 6.98
N TRP A 32 11.24 0.94 6.09
CA TRP A 32 9.92 0.95 5.45
C TRP A 32 9.29 -0.44 5.49
N GLU A 33 8.00 -0.50 5.75
CA GLU A 33 7.17 -1.63 5.34
C GLU A 33 6.74 -1.39 3.90
N HIS A 34 6.72 -2.46 3.10
CA HIS A 34 6.37 -2.39 1.70
C HIS A 34 5.50 -3.56 1.28
N VAL A 35 4.48 -3.23 0.48
CA VAL A 35 3.69 -4.20 -0.27
C VAL A 35 3.56 -3.73 -1.71
N SER A 36 3.85 -4.60 -2.67
CA SER A 36 3.45 -4.42 -4.07
C SER A 36 2.26 -5.31 -4.40
N VAL A 37 1.37 -4.80 -5.25
CA VAL A 37 0.18 -5.48 -5.71
C VAL A 37 0.12 -5.39 -7.22
N SER A 38 0.02 -6.52 -7.90
CA SER A 38 -0.16 -6.54 -9.35
C SER A 38 -1.28 -7.48 -9.79
N THR A 39 -1.84 -7.19 -10.96
CA THR A 39 -2.77 -8.10 -11.66
C THR A 39 -2.32 -8.33 -13.09
N GLU A 40 -2.81 -9.39 -13.72
CA GLU A 40 -2.35 -9.79 -15.07
C GLU A 40 -2.71 -8.77 -16.16
N ARG A 41 -3.90 -8.15 -16.10
CA ARG A 41 -4.50 -7.46 -17.26
C ARG A 41 -4.80 -5.98 -17.08
N ARG A 42 -4.74 -5.47 -15.85
CA ARG A 42 -5.04 -4.08 -15.52
C ARG A 42 -4.40 -3.66 -14.21
N THR A 43 -4.25 -2.37 -14.00
CA THR A 43 -3.85 -1.84 -12.69
C THR A 43 -4.83 -2.30 -11.61
N PRO A 44 -4.34 -2.70 -10.41
CA PRO A 44 -5.20 -2.89 -9.25
C PRO A 44 -6.08 -1.67 -9.02
N ASN A 45 -7.34 -1.87 -8.65
CA ASN A 45 -8.25 -0.75 -8.38
C ASN A 45 -8.22 -0.36 -6.90
N TRP A 46 -8.79 0.80 -6.60
CA TRP A 46 -8.83 1.34 -5.24
C TRP A 46 -9.40 0.35 -4.19
N ALA A 47 -10.47 -0.37 -4.51
CA ALA A 47 -11.08 -1.31 -3.58
C ALA A 47 -10.18 -2.53 -3.31
N GLU A 48 -9.40 -2.96 -4.29
CA GLU A 48 -8.39 -4.01 -4.13
C GLU A 48 -7.20 -3.52 -3.31
N MET A 49 -6.74 -2.28 -3.53
CA MET A 49 -5.67 -1.68 -2.74
C MET A 49 -6.08 -1.50 -1.27
N CYS A 50 -7.33 -1.06 -1.01
CA CYS A 50 -7.87 -1.01 0.35
C CYS A 50 -7.93 -2.40 1.00
N PHE A 51 -8.41 -3.40 0.27
CA PHE A 51 -8.43 -4.78 0.75
C PHE A 51 -7.02 -5.28 1.11
N VAL A 52 -6.01 -5.02 0.28
CA VAL A 52 -4.63 -5.39 0.61
C VAL A 52 -4.11 -4.59 1.80
N LYS A 53 -4.40 -3.30 1.91
CA LYS A 53 -4.03 -2.51 3.11
C LYS A 53 -4.50 -3.20 4.38
N ASP A 54 -5.77 -3.61 4.42
CA ASP A 54 -6.38 -4.20 5.62
C ASP A 54 -5.84 -5.61 5.95
N LEU A 55 -5.16 -6.28 5.01
CA LEU A 55 -4.49 -7.57 5.26
C LEU A 55 -3.13 -7.40 5.92
N PHE A 56 -2.41 -6.31 5.64
CA PHE A 56 -1.00 -6.14 6.04
C PHE A 56 -0.79 -5.09 7.13
N TRP A 57 -1.74 -4.18 7.32
CA TRP A 57 -1.68 -3.09 8.29
C TRP A 57 -2.97 -2.95 9.07
N ARG A 58 -2.88 -2.33 10.25
CA ARG A 58 -4.04 -2.03 11.08
C ARG A 58 -4.88 -0.90 10.50
N GLU A 59 -6.11 -0.76 10.99
CA GLU A 59 -7.03 0.30 10.59
C GLU A 59 -6.49 1.71 10.90
N ASP A 60 -5.73 1.85 11.99
CA ASP A 60 -5.12 3.10 12.47
C ASP A 60 -3.77 3.42 11.80
N GLU A 61 -3.27 2.55 10.91
CA GLU A 61 -1.98 2.71 10.26
C GLU A 61 -2.10 3.35 8.88
N CYS A 62 -1.37 4.46 8.71
CA CYS A 62 -1.30 5.19 7.46
C CYS A 62 -0.27 4.54 6.51
N VAL A 63 -0.68 4.36 5.26
CA VAL A 63 0.17 3.94 4.14
C VAL A 63 0.08 4.98 3.03
N VAL A 64 1.08 5.01 2.16
CA VAL A 64 1.16 5.95 1.04
C VAL A 64 1.48 5.23 -0.26
N GLU A 65 0.98 5.77 -1.37
CA GLU A 65 1.45 5.48 -2.73
C GLU A 65 2.17 6.72 -3.25
N PHE A 66 3.40 6.56 -3.75
CA PHE A 66 4.18 7.66 -4.29
C PHE A 66 4.04 7.77 -5.81
N HIS A 67 3.95 9.00 -6.30
CA HIS A 67 4.25 9.35 -7.69
C HIS A 67 5.63 10.03 -7.72
N PRO A 68 6.74 9.28 -7.85
CA PRO A 68 8.06 9.88 -7.89
C PRO A 68 8.25 10.80 -9.11
N PRO A 69 9.34 11.56 -9.20
CA PRO A 69 9.70 12.20 -10.47
C PRO A 69 9.79 11.16 -11.59
N LYS A 70 9.33 11.49 -12.80
CA LYS A 70 9.32 10.56 -13.94
C LYS A 70 10.70 9.98 -14.26
N ALA A 71 11.76 10.75 -14.03
CA ALA A 71 13.15 10.31 -14.21
C ALA A 71 13.58 9.20 -13.22
N SER A 72 12.84 9.02 -12.13
CA SER A 72 13.06 7.99 -11.11
C SER A 72 12.05 6.86 -11.20
N TYR A 73 11.24 6.81 -12.27
CA TYR A 73 10.31 5.70 -12.47
C TYR A 73 11.08 4.42 -12.72
N VAL A 74 10.77 3.41 -11.91
CA VAL A 74 11.18 2.02 -12.13
C VAL A 74 9.91 1.23 -12.40
N ASP A 75 9.74 0.73 -13.63
CA ASP A 75 8.58 -0.07 -14.02
C ASP A 75 9.04 -1.49 -14.36
N CYS A 76 8.85 -2.41 -13.41
CA CYS A 76 9.10 -3.83 -13.62
C CYS A 76 7.85 -4.58 -14.06
N HIS A 77 6.66 -3.98 -13.92
CA HIS A 77 5.39 -4.62 -14.22
C HIS A 77 4.32 -3.54 -14.48
N PRO A 78 3.72 -3.50 -15.68
CA PRO A 78 2.88 -2.36 -16.14
C PRO A 78 1.60 -2.16 -15.32
N PHE A 79 1.21 -3.18 -14.54
CA PHE A 79 0.00 -3.20 -13.72
C PHE A 79 0.32 -3.45 -12.24
N CYS A 80 1.29 -2.72 -11.69
CA CYS A 80 1.69 -2.84 -10.30
C CYS A 80 1.49 -1.51 -9.57
N LEU A 81 0.87 -1.58 -8.39
CA LEU A 81 0.82 -0.49 -7.42
C LEU A 81 1.54 -0.91 -6.15
N HIS A 82 1.87 0.06 -5.30
CA HIS A 82 2.74 -0.15 -4.16
C HIS A 82 2.28 0.69 -2.98
N LEU A 83 2.23 0.06 -1.80
CA LEU A 83 1.93 0.69 -0.53
C LEU A 83 3.19 0.68 0.34
N TRP A 84 3.45 1.82 0.99
CA TRP A 84 4.58 2.00 1.88
C TRP A 84 4.15 2.61 3.22
N ARG A 85 4.82 2.24 4.30
CA ARG A 85 4.71 2.89 5.61
C ARG A 85 6.08 3.00 6.27
N PRO A 86 6.51 4.15 6.79
CA PRO A 86 7.82 4.25 7.42
C PRO A 86 7.80 3.72 8.85
N ILE A 87 8.94 3.21 9.31
CA ILE A 87 9.08 2.54 10.59
C ILE A 87 9.78 3.44 11.61
N GLY A 88 9.11 3.67 12.74
CA GLY A 88 9.66 4.39 13.89
C GLY A 88 9.64 5.91 13.75
N VAL A 89 8.83 6.43 12.82
CA VAL A 89 8.55 7.86 12.66
C VAL A 89 7.05 8.06 12.47
N GLU A 90 6.54 9.22 12.85
CA GLU A 90 5.17 9.62 12.55
C GLU A 90 5.07 10.00 11.07
N PHE A 91 4.05 9.47 10.37
CA PHE A 91 3.83 9.79 8.96
C PHE A 91 3.15 11.15 8.84
N PRO A 92 3.69 12.12 8.07
CA PRO A 92 3.09 13.43 7.94
C PRO A 92 1.79 13.34 7.13
N MET A 93 0.65 13.26 7.82
CA MET A 93 -0.66 13.36 7.19
C MET A 93 -0.99 14.83 6.91
N SER A 94 -1.67 15.08 5.79
CA SER A 94 -2.17 16.41 5.50
C SER A 94 -3.19 16.84 6.57
N PRO A 95 -3.29 18.15 6.87
CA PRO A 95 -4.37 18.65 7.70
C PRO A 95 -5.72 18.21 7.13
N SER A 96 -6.58 17.61 7.95
CA SER A 96 -7.85 17.02 7.48
C SER A 96 -8.75 18.00 6.74
N ILE A 97 -8.63 19.30 7.04
CA ILE A 97 -9.37 20.36 6.34
C ILE A 97 -9.07 20.42 4.84
N LEU A 98 -7.89 19.98 4.40
CA LEU A 98 -7.54 19.88 2.98
C LEU A 98 -8.22 18.69 2.28
N VAL A 99 -8.67 17.70 3.05
CA VAL A 99 -9.44 16.55 2.54
C VAL A 99 -10.93 16.89 2.50
N GLY A 100 -11.43 17.52 3.56
CA GLY A 100 -12.80 18.01 3.65
C GLY A 100 -13.16 18.46 5.06
N PRO A 101 -14.26 19.21 5.23
CA PRO A 101 -14.73 19.59 6.56
C PRO A 101 -15.08 18.33 7.36
N ARG A 102 -14.51 18.19 8.57
CA ARG A 102 -15.03 17.23 9.54
C ARG A 102 -16.41 17.74 9.96
N ARG A 103 -17.44 16.93 9.75
CA ARG A 103 -18.70 17.14 10.43
C ARG A 103 -18.52 16.51 11.79
N ASP A 104 -18.37 17.33 12.83
CA ASP A 104 -18.48 16.82 14.19
C ASP A 104 -19.88 16.20 14.36
N PRO A 105 -20.01 15.06 15.05
CA PRO A 105 -21.29 14.39 15.26
C PRO A 105 -22.29 15.25 16.05
#